data_AF-A0A060CEE8-F1
#
_entry.id   AF-A0A060CEE8-F1
#
_cell.length_a   1.000
_cell.length_b   1.000
_cell.length_c   1.000
_cell.angle_alpha   90.00
_cell.angle_beta   90.00
_cell.angle_gamma   90.00
#
_symmetry.space_group_name_H-M   'P 1'
#
loop_
_entity.id
_entity.type
_entity.pdbx_description
1 polymer ?
#
loop_
_entity_poly.entity_id
_entity_poly.type
_entity_poly.pdbx_seq_one_letter_code
_entity_poly.pdbx_strand_id
1 'polypeptide(L)'
;MGNGTNIYEVNIRQYTHEGTFSAFIKHIPRLRNMGIDILWLMPVTPISVEKRQGTFGSYYAASSYTNIDPAYGTEDDFRELISTAHFLA
;
A
#
# COMPACT_ATOMS: atom_id res chain seq x y z
N MET A 1 4.10 15.94 -26.74
CA MET A 1 3.31 14.98 -25.94
C MET A 1 3.61 15.28 -24.49
N GLY A 2 2.61 15.47 -23.64
CA GLY A 2 2.85 15.95 -22.27
C GLY A 2 3.67 14.95 -21.46
N ASN A 3 4.72 15.44 -20.77
CA ASN A 3 5.46 14.70 -19.75
C ASN A 3 4.59 14.49 -18.50
N GLY A 4 3.42 13.87 -18.66
CA GLY A 4 2.51 13.59 -17.55
C GLY A 4 2.94 12.31 -16.85
N THR A 5 3.37 12.40 -15.59
CA THR A 5 3.58 11.23 -14.73
C THR A 5 2.23 10.76 -14.20
N ASN A 6 1.91 9.48 -14.41
CA ASN A 6 0.64 8.91 -13.94
C ASN A 6 0.78 8.35 -12.53
N ILE A 7 0.01 8.91 -11.59
CA ILE A 7 -0.02 8.49 -10.19
C ILE A 7 -1.26 7.65 -9.94
N TYR A 8 -1.10 6.54 -9.22
CA TYR A 8 -2.20 5.69 -8.79
C TYR A 8 -2.16 5.52 -7.27
N GLU A 9 -3.17 6.04 -6.59
CA GLU A 9 -3.32 5.88 -5.14
C GLU A 9 -3.89 4.51 -4.81
N VAL A 10 -3.28 3.81 -3.85
CA VAL A 10 -3.63 2.44 -3.47
C VAL A 10 -3.97 2.37 -1.99
N ASN A 11 -5.18 1.90 -1.72
CA ASN A 11 -5.56 1.42 -0.40
C ASN A 11 -5.31 -0.10 -0.32
N ILE A 12 -4.18 -0.51 0.25
CA ILE A 12 -3.78 -1.94 0.34
C ILE A 12 -4.88 -2.80 0.95
N ARG A 13 -5.49 -2.29 2.02
CA ARG A 13 -6.53 -2.98 2.77
C ARG A 13 -7.76 -3.32 1.94
N GLN A 14 -8.11 -2.45 1.00
CA GLN A 14 -9.36 -2.55 0.24
C GLN A 14 -9.14 -3.00 -1.22
N TYR A 15 -7.90 -2.97 -1.71
CA TYR A 15 -7.60 -3.30 -3.10
C TYR A 15 -7.83 -4.79 -3.41
N THR A 16 -7.49 -5.66 -2.46
CA THR A 16 -7.71 -7.12 -2.54
C THR A 16 -8.60 -7.57 -1.39
N HIS A 17 -9.16 -8.79 -1.49
CA HIS A 17 -9.96 -9.36 -0.42
C HIS A 17 -9.12 -9.63 0.83
N GLU A 18 -7.89 -10.11 0.63
CA GLU A 18 -6.92 -10.40 1.68
C GLU A 18 -6.42 -9.12 2.35
N GLY A 19 -6.30 -8.03 1.60
CA GLY A 19 -5.87 -6.74 2.11
C GLY A 19 -4.38 -6.68 2.48
N THR A 20 -3.53 -7.50 1.84
CA THR A 20 -2.10 -7.65 2.17
C THR A 20 -1.19 -7.19 1.03
N PHE A 21 0.09 -6.91 1.35
CA PHE A 21 1.09 -6.57 0.35
C PHE A 21 1.31 -7.70 -0.66
N SER A 22 1.45 -8.95 -0.18
CA SER A 22 1.72 -10.11 -1.03
C SER A 22 0.56 -10.41 -2.00
N ALA A 23 -0.69 -10.09 -1.61
CA ALA A 23 -1.83 -10.14 -2.51
C ALA A 23 -1.76 -9.01 -3.57
N PHE A 24 -1.47 -7.78 -3.14
CA PHE A 24 -1.36 -6.63 -4.04
C PHE A 24 -0.22 -6.74 -5.06
N ILE A 25 0.93 -7.31 -4.67
CA ILE A 25 2.12 -7.52 -5.52
C ILE A 25 1.76 -8.15 -6.88
N LYS A 26 0.83 -9.11 -6.88
CA LYS A 26 0.39 -9.83 -8.10
C LYS A 26 -0.25 -8.91 -9.15
N HIS A 27 -0.68 -7.71 -8.76
CA HIS A 27 -1.32 -6.74 -9.64
C HIS A 27 -0.34 -5.70 -10.21
N ILE A 28 0.90 -5.62 -9.72
CA ILE A 28 1.91 -4.66 -10.20
C ILE A 28 2.11 -4.72 -11.73
N PRO A 29 2.29 -5.90 -12.36
CA PRO A 29 2.49 -5.97 -13.81
C PRO A 29 1.32 -5.38 -14.59
N ARG A 30 0.08 -5.58 -14.10
CA ARG A 30 -1.12 -5.01 -14.71
C ARG A 30 -1.12 -3.48 -14.61
N LEU A 31 -0.75 -2.92 -13.46
CA LEU A 31 -0.72 -1.47 -13.23
C LEU A 31 0.34 -0.79 -14.13
N ARG A 32 1.51 -1.41 -14.31
CA ARG A 32 2.50 -0.91 -15.28
C ARG A 32 1.97 -0.93 -16.70
N ASN A 33 1.31 -2.01 -17.12
CA ASN A 33 0.72 -2.10 -18.46
C ASN A 33 -0.38 -1.05 -18.71
N MET A 34 -1.00 -0.52 -17.64
CA MET A 34 -1.92 0.61 -17.71
C MET A 34 -1.22 1.97 -17.87
N GLY A 35 0.11 2.01 -17.81
CA GLY A 35 0.92 3.23 -17.91
C GLY A 35 1.05 3.99 -16.58
N ILE A 36 0.92 3.31 -15.44
CA ILE A 36 1.14 3.91 -14.12
C ILE A 36 2.64 3.98 -13.83
N ASP A 37 3.12 5.16 -13.45
CA ASP A 37 4.53 5.42 -13.13
C ASP A 37 4.79 5.47 -11.62
N ILE A 38 3.83 5.99 -10.85
CA ILE A 38 3.94 6.17 -9.40
C ILE A 38 2.80 5.46 -8.70
N LEU A 39 3.14 4.56 -7.78
CA LEU A 39 2.20 4.01 -6.80
C LEU A 39 2.27 4.85 -5.52
N TRP A 40 1.17 5.49 -5.16
CA TRP A 40 1.02 6.19 -3.90
C TRP A 40 0.23 5.32 -2.92
N LEU A 41 0.91 4.75 -1.94
CA LEU A 41 0.23 3.95 -0.92
C LEU A 41 -0.42 4.88 0.13
N MET A 42 -1.68 4.61 0.46
CA MET A 42 -2.28 5.10 1.70
C MET A 42 -1.46 4.63 2.92
N PRO A 43 -1.57 5.25 4.10
CA PRO A 43 -0.77 4.88 5.26
C PRO A 43 -0.80 3.38 5.57
N VAL A 44 0.40 2.81 5.68
CA VAL A 44 0.63 1.38 5.95
C VAL A 44 1.08 1.08 7.38
N THR A 45 1.11 2.10 8.23
CA THR A 45 1.58 1.98 9.62
C THR A 45 0.42 1.65 10.58
N PRO A 46 0.71 1.10 11.77
CA PRO A 46 -0.32 0.67 12.72
C PRO A 46 -1.28 1.78 13.13
N ILE A 47 -2.59 1.52 13.01
CA ILE A 47 -3.64 2.45 13.41
C ILE A 47 -3.82 2.48 14.94
N SER A 48 -3.79 3.68 15.52
CA SER A 48 -4.04 3.93 16.93
C SER A 48 -5.37 3.35 17.41
N VAL A 49 -5.33 2.76 18.60
CA VAL A 49 -6.48 2.18 19.30
C VAL A 49 -7.14 3.23 20.19
N GLU A 50 -6.36 4.14 20.77
CA GLU A 50 -6.87 5.16 21.67
C GLU A 50 -7.75 6.16 20.89
N LYS A 51 -9.00 6.37 21.35
CA LYS A 51 -10.00 7.24 20.70
C LYS A 51 -10.30 6.87 19.24
N ARG A 52 -10.11 5.59 18.89
CA ARG A 52 -10.41 5.08 17.55
C ARG A 52 -11.85 5.38 17.15
N GLN A 53 -12.02 6.07 16.03
CA GLN A 53 -13.33 6.30 15.44
C GLN A 53 -13.75 5.10 14.58
N GLY A 54 -14.94 4.57 14.85
CA GLY A 54 -15.46 3.37 14.18
C GLY A 54 -14.70 2.09 14.52
N THR A 55 -15.06 0.98 13.87
CA THR A 55 -14.48 -0.35 14.13
C THR A 55 -13.01 -0.45 13.74
N PHE A 56 -12.60 0.31 12.72
CA PHE A 56 -11.32 0.13 12.03
C PHE A 56 -10.34 1.28 12.19
N GLY A 57 -10.80 2.44 12.67
CA GLY A 57 -9.97 3.64 12.79
C GLY A 57 -9.65 4.30 11.45
N SER A 58 -9.06 5.48 11.53
CA SER A 58 -8.55 6.21 10.37
C SER A 58 -7.15 5.71 10.03
N TYR A 59 -6.86 5.50 8.75
CA TYR A 59 -5.51 5.19 8.25
C TYR A 59 -4.47 6.23 8.70
N TYR A 60 -4.90 7.48 8.93
CA TYR A 60 -4.01 8.58 9.30
C TYR A 60 -3.79 8.73 10.81
N ALA A 61 -4.48 7.93 11.64
CA ALA A 61 -4.27 7.92 13.08
C ALA A 61 -3.14 6.96 13.44
N ALA A 62 -1.90 7.25 13.03
CA ALA A 62 -0.76 6.37 13.26
C ALA A 62 -0.38 6.29 14.76
N SER A 63 -0.18 5.06 15.25
CA SER A 63 0.39 4.79 16.58
C SER A 63 1.90 4.55 16.54
N SER A 64 2.43 4.24 15.37
CA SER A 64 3.86 4.20 15.06
C SER A 64 4.08 4.78 13.68
N TYR A 65 5.18 5.50 13.49
CA TYR A 65 5.59 6.04 12.19
C TYR A 65 6.69 5.22 11.52
N THR A 66 7.21 4.20 12.21
CA THR A 66 8.34 3.38 11.74
C THR A 66 7.96 1.94 11.47
N ASN A 67 6.88 1.45 12.08
CA ASN A 67 6.47 0.06 11.96
C ASN A 67 5.44 -0.10 10.86
N ILE A 68 5.36 -1.30 10.30
CA ILE A 68 4.30 -1.74 9.38
C ILE A 68 3.12 -2.30 10.18
N ASP A 69 1.89 -2.00 9.75
CA ASP A 69 0.69 -2.61 10.33
C ASP A 69 0.67 -4.12 10.02
N PRO A 70 0.66 -5.00 11.04
CA PRO A 70 0.65 -6.44 10.83
C PRO A 70 -0.60 -6.93 10.08
N ALA A 71 -1.65 -6.12 9.96
CA ALA A 71 -2.80 -6.42 9.11
C ALA A 71 -2.44 -6.49 7.61
N TYR A 72 -1.35 -5.84 7.19
CA TYR A 72 -0.92 -5.81 5.79
C TYR A 72 0.18 -6.84 5.46
N GLY A 73 0.83 -7.38 6.49
CA GLY A 73 1.95 -8.33 6.36
C GLY A 73 3.12 -7.92 7.26
N THR A 74 4.32 -8.38 6.89
CA THR A 74 5.58 -8.09 7.56
C THR A 74 6.35 -6.95 6.89
N GLU A 75 7.42 -6.48 7.53
CA GLU A 75 8.36 -5.54 6.89
C GLU A 75 9.00 -6.15 5.63
N ASP A 76 9.25 -7.45 5.61
CA ASP A 76 9.82 -8.14 4.46
C ASP A 76 8.83 -8.19 3.29
N ASP A 77 7.54 -8.43 3.55
CA ASP A 77 6.49 -8.34 2.54
C ASP A 77 6.42 -6.92 1.93
N PHE A 78 6.62 -5.88 2.76
CA PHE A 78 6.67 -4.51 2.28
C PHE A 78 7.91 -4.23 1.43
N ARG A 79 9.08 -4.77 1.81
CA ARG A 79 10.31 -4.69 1.00
C ARG A 79 10.15 -5.41 -0.33
N GLU A 80 9.48 -6.57 -0.34
CA GLU A 80 9.18 -7.30 -1.57
C GLU A 80 8.27 -6.49 -2.50
N LEU A 81 7.27 -5.78 -1.94
CA LEU A 81 6.41 -4.89 -2.71
C LEU A 81 7.22 -3.79 -3.41
N ILE A 82 8.08 -3.11 -2.65
CA ILE A 82 8.95 -2.04 -3.18
C ILE A 82 9.89 -2.59 -4.26
N SER A 83 10.52 -3.73 -4.00
CA SER A 83 11.42 -4.37 -4.96
C SER A 83 10.69 -4.74 -6.25
N THR A 84 9.50 -5.32 -6.14
CA THR A 84 8.68 -5.70 -7.30
C THR A 84 8.29 -4.46 -8.12
N ALA A 85 7.85 -3.39 -7.46
CA ALA A 85 7.45 -2.16 -8.12
C ALA A 85 8.60 -1.50 -8.90
N HIS A 86 9.84 -1.61 -8.42
CA HIS A 86 11.01 -1.03 -9.08
C HIS A 86 11.64 -1.92 -10.16
N PHE A 87 11.62 -3.24 -9.99
CA PHE A 87 12.43 -4.15 -10.82
C PHE A 87 11.64 -5.19 -11.63
N LEU A 88 10.39 -5.46 -11.27
CA LEU A 88 9.59 -6.54 -11.89
C LEU A 88 8.28 -6.07 -12.52
N ALA A 89 7.85 -4.85 -12.22
CA ALA A 89 6.95 -4.11 -13.08
C ALA A 89 7.65 -4.06 -14.44
#